data_AF-A0A3N2K1R1-F1
#
_entry.id   AF-A0A3N2K1R1-F1
#
_cell.length_a   1.000
_cell.length_b   1.000
_cell.length_c   1.000
_cell.angle_alpha   90.00
_cell.angle_beta   90.00
_cell.angle_gamma   90.00
#
_symmetry.space_group_name_H-M   'P 1'
#
loop_
_entity.id
_entity.type
_entity.pdbx_description
1 polymer ?
#
loop_
_entity_poly.entity_id
_entity_poly.type
_entity_poly.pdbx_seq_one_letter_code
_entity_poly.pdbx_strand_id
1 'polypeptide(L)'
;MGSRKVVWTPEEAELRARVRGAAVDLAAYLHGYGARVAVRRVVPARATLSVRPPGPEAQPVTVQVWVDGGAASYTWADPATGTGHDTTDPAEVRDRLGVRVRRPWRDAGTVALLVLGAAALAGAVALVAPGLRHEEYLHPLRTAAVALVLAGAGCLAVALLRVRRRVRDQREFAVRIGGARAREQALAA
;
A
#
# COMPACT_ATOMS: atom_id res chain seq x y z
N MET A 1 -18.82 34.99 -17.47
CA MET A 1 -17.56 34.36 -17.92
C MET A 1 -17.91 33.11 -18.71
N GLY A 2 -17.77 33.15 -20.04
CA GLY A 2 -18.07 31.99 -20.88
C GLY A 2 -17.01 30.90 -20.71
N SER A 3 -17.41 29.71 -20.27
CA SER A 3 -16.51 28.55 -20.25
C SER A 3 -16.17 28.18 -21.69
N ARG A 4 -14.93 28.44 -22.15
CA ARG A 4 -14.44 27.86 -23.40
C ARG A 4 -14.52 26.35 -23.28
N LYS A 5 -15.40 25.71 -24.05
CA LYS A 5 -15.38 24.27 -24.23
C LYS A 5 -14.09 23.92 -24.94
N VAL A 6 -13.17 23.28 -24.22
CA VAL A 6 -11.99 22.68 -24.85
C VAL A 6 -12.49 21.45 -25.61
N VAL A 7 -12.41 21.51 -26.92
CA VAL A 7 -12.71 20.36 -27.80
C VAL A 7 -11.38 19.65 -28.04
N TRP A 8 -11.30 18.40 -27.60
CA TRP A 8 -10.14 17.54 -27.83
C TRP A 8 -10.36 16.69 -29.07
N THR A 9 -9.27 16.37 -29.77
CA THR A 9 -9.32 15.33 -30.80
C THR A 9 -9.58 13.96 -30.16
N PRO A 10 -10.04 12.95 -30.92
CA PRO A 10 -10.20 11.59 -30.39
C PRO A 10 -8.90 11.04 -29.78
N GLU A 11 -7.76 11.31 -30.43
CA GLU A 11 -6.44 10.89 -29.96
C GLU A 11 -6.05 11.56 -28.63
N GLU A 12 -6.31 12.87 -28.50
CA GLU A 12 -6.09 13.60 -27.25
C GLU A 12 -6.99 13.11 -26.12
N ALA A 13 -8.24 12.74 -26.44
CA ALA A 13 -9.18 12.19 -25.49
C ALA A 13 -8.74 10.80 -24.97
N GLU A 14 -8.21 9.95 -25.84
CA GLU A 14 -7.62 8.65 -25.45
C GLU A 14 -6.37 8.83 -24.60
N LEU A 15 -5.44 9.69 -25.01
CA LEU A 15 -4.23 9.98 -24.25
C LEU A 15 -4.59 10.49 -22.85
N ARG A 16 -5.55 11.43 -22.77
CA ARG A 16 -6.08 11.94 -21.51
C ARG A 16 -6.71 10.84 -20.66
N ALA A 17 -7.42 9.89 -21.26
CA ALA A 17 -8.01 8.76 -20.54
C ALA A 17 -6.94 7.84 -19.95
N ARG A 18 -5.89 7.52 -20.71
CA ARG A 18 -4.74 6.72 -20.23
C ARG A 18 -4.03 7.41 -19.07
N VAL A 19 -3.68 8.68 -19.24
CA VAL A 19 -3.03 9.48 -18.19
C VAL A 19 -3.91 9.62 -16.95
N ARG A 20 -5.23 9.80 -17.13
CA ARG A 20 -6.17 9.81 -16.02
C ARG A 20 -6.19 8.47 -15.28
N GLY A 21 -6.20 7.35 -16.00
CA GLY A 21 -6.15 6.01 -15.43
C GLY A 21 -4.92 5.84 -14.54
N ALA A 22 -3.73 6.10 -15.09
CA ALA A 22 -2.48 6.03 -14.34
C ALA A 22 -2.46 6.93 -13.09
N ALA A 23 -2.99 8.15 -13.20
CA ALA A 23 -3.09 9.05 -12.06
C ALA A 23 -4.06 8.56 -10.97
N VAL A 24 -5.18 7.94 -11.37
CA VAL A 24 -6.13 7.32 -10.43
C VAL A 24 -5.51 6.11 -9.76
N ASP A 25 -4.77 5.28 -10.50
CA ASP A 25 -4.09 4.09 -9.97
C ASP A 25 -3.04 4.47 -8.94
N LEU A 26 -2.19 5.46 -9.24
CA LEU A 26 -1.22 5.99 -8.27
C LEU A 26 -1.93 6.61 -7.06
N ALA A 27 -2.99 7.39 -7.27
CA ALA A 27 -3.73 8.01 -6.17
C ALA A 27 -4.37 6.97 -5.24
N ALA A 28 -4.99 5.94 -5.81
CA ALA A 28 -5.54 4.82 -5.07
C ALA A 28 -4.45 4.06 -4.33
N TYR A 29 -3.34 3.75 -5.01
CA TYR A 29 -2.19 3.08 -4.41
C TYR A 29 -1.75 3.82 -3.14
N LEU A 30 -1.40 5.10 -3.25
CA LEU A 30 -0.93 5.94 -2.14
C LEU A 30 -1.99 6.11 -1.05
N HIS A 31 -3.28 6.22 -1.42
CA HIS A 31 -4.37 6.27 -0.46
C HIS A 31 -4.45 5.01 0.41
N GLY A 32 -4.26 3.83 -0.18
CA GLY A 32 -4.19 2.56 0.56
C GLY A 32 -3.03 2.47 1.57
N TYR A 33 -2.05 3.38 1.49
CA TYR A 33 -0.97 3.54 2.46
C TYR A 33 -1.18 4.71 3.45
N GLY A 34 -2.35 5.34 3.40
CA GLY A 34 -2.76 6.39 4.34
C GLY A 34 -2.49 7.82 3.86
N ALA A 35 -2.03 8.03 2.63
CA ALA A 35 -1.95 9.38 2.09
C ALA A 35 -3.34 9.95 1.78
N ARG A 36 -3.47 11.28 1.93
CA ARG A 36 -4.60 12.02 1.38
C ARG A 36 -4.22 12.51 -0.01
N VAL A 37 -4.91 12.01 -1.03
CA VAL A 37 -4.58 12.31 -2.43
C VAL A 37 -5.75 13.00 -3.11
N ALA A 38 -5.46 14.01 -3.93
CA ALA A 38 -6.44 14.67 -4.78
C ALA A 38 -5.88 14.83 -6.20
N VAL A 39 -6.66 14.40 -7.20
CA VAL A 39 -6.37 14.68 -8.61
C VAL A 39 -6.77 16.13 -8.89
N ARG A 40 -5.81 16.95 -9.32
CA ARG A 40 -6.01 18.41 -9.52
C ARG A 40 -6.31 18.76 -10.96
N ARG A 41 -5.41 18.38 -11.87
CA ARG A 41 -5.48 18.73 -13.29
C ARG A 41 -5.19 17.50 -14.12
N VAL A 42 -5.96 17.31 -15.19
CA VAL A 42 -5.74 16.24 -16.16
C VAL A 42 -5.85 16.84 -17.55
N VAL A 43 -4.72 16.87 -18.26
CA VAL A 43 -4.61 17.25 -19.67
C VAL A 43 -4.13 16.02 -20.47
N PRO A 44 -4.24 16.01 -21.81
CA PRO A 44 -3.86 14.84 -22.61
C PRO A 44 -2.47 14.29 -22.27
N ALA A 45 -1.45 15.15 -22.18
CA ALA A 45 -0.08 14.70 -21.93
C ALA A 45 0.27 14.42 -20.46
N ARG A 46 -0.49 14.94 -19.48
CA ARG A 46 -0.13 14.81 -18.06
C ARG A 46 -1.29 15.03 -17.10
N ALA A 47 -1.20 14.39 -15.94
CA ALA A 47 -2.02 14.64 -14.78
C ALA A 47 -1.19 15.16 -13.61
N THR A 48 -1.85 15.86 -12.71
CA THR A 48 -1.23 16.42 -11.51
C THR A 48 -2.00 15.95 -10.30
N LEU A 49 -1.30 15.31 -9.37
CA LEU A 49 -1.78 14.86 -8.09
C LEU A 49 -1.23 15.76 -6.98
N SER A 50 -2.06 16.06 -5.99
CA SER A 50 -1.64 16.63 -4.72
C SER A 50 -1.68 15.51 -3.69
N VAL A 51 -0.51 15.12 -3.18
CA VAL A 51 -0.33 14.02 -2.23
C VAL A 51 0.09 14.62 -0.90
N ARG A 52 -0.72 14.44 0.14
CA ARG A 52 -0.33 14.74 1.51
C ARG A 52 0.03 13.42 2.23
N PRO A 53 1.31 13.23 2.61
CA PRO A 53 1.72 12.08 3.39
C PRO A 53 0.98 11.99 4.74
N PRO A 54 0.91 10.80 5.35
CA PRO A 54 0.31 10.62 6.66
C PRO A 54 1.16 11.31 7.74
N GLY A 55 0.65 12.40 8.31
CA GLY A 55 1.28 13.12 9.41
C GLY A 55 0.61 14.47 9.64
N PRO A 56 0.58 14.99 10.89
CA PRO A 56 -0.04 16.27 11.20
C PRO A 56 0.65 17.46 10.52
N GLU A 57 1.97 17.37 10.33
CA GLU A 57 2.81 18.44 9.77
C GLU A 57 3.24 18.18 8.32
N ALA A 58 2.76 17.09 7.71
CA ALA A 58 3.17 16.72 6.37
C ALA A 58 2.62 17.72 5.32
N GLN A 59 3.55 18.37 4.61
CA GLN A 59 3.20 19.28 3.53
C GLN A 59 2.69 18.51 2.30
N PRO A 60 1.72 19.06 1.56
CA PRO A 60 1.27 18.46 0.32
C PRO A 60 2.36 18.56 -0.77
N VAL A 61 2.71 17.43 -1.36
CA VAL A 61 3.64 17.32 -2.49
C VAL A 61 2.86 17.20 -3.78
N THR A 62 3.33 17.89 -4.82
CA THR A 62 2.74 17.82 -6.16
C THR A 62 3.46 16.75 -6.98
N VAL A 63 2.73 15.74 -7.42
CA VAL A 63 3.24 14.67 -8.27
C VAL A 63 2.64 14.83 -9.67
N GLN A 64 3.49 14.94 -10.67
CA GLN A 64 3.09 14.88 -12.08
C GLN A 64 3.12 13.43 -12.56
N VAL A 65 2.13 13.07 -13.36
CA VAL A 65 1.94 11.73 -13.93
C VAL A 65 1.79 11.88 -15.43
N TRP A 66 2.50 11.07 -16.20
CA TRP A 66 2.30 10.96 -17.65
C TRP A 66 2.49 9.50 -18.07
N VAL A 67 2.18 9.21 -19.32
CA VAL A 67 2.26 7.85 -19.87
C VAL A 67 3.09 7.90 -21.15
N ASP A 68 4.24 7.24 -21.13
CA ASP A 68 5.14 7.08 -22.28
C ASP A 68 5.26 5.60 -22.64
N GLY A 69 5.05 5.26 -23.92
CA GLY A 69 5.16 3.87 -24.39
C GLY A 69 4.22 2.87 -23.70
N GLY A 70 3.14 3.34 -23.05
CA GLY A 70 2.21 2.52 -22.29
C GLY A 70 2.56 2.33 -20.81
N ALA A 71 3.73 2.80 -20.36
CA ALA A 71 4.12 2.81 -18.95
C ALA A 71 3.86 4.18 -18.32
N ALA A 72 3.44 4.18 -17.05
CA ALA A 72 3.25 5.40 -16.28
C ALA A 72 4.59 5.88 -15.70
N SER A 73 4.83 7.17 -15.82
CA SER A 73 5.99 7.85 -15.26
C SER A 73 5.55 8.95 -14.29
N TYR A 74 6.34 9.15 -13.25
CA TYR A 74 6.01 10.02 -12.14
C TYR A 74 7.16 10.98 -11.87
N THR A 75 6.85 12.23 -11.53
CA THR A 75 7.85 13.19 -11.07
C THR A 75 7.31 14.10 -9.99
N TRP A 76 8.16 14.41 -9.02
CA TRP A 76 7.86 15.35 -7.95
C TRP A 76 9.14 16.05 -7.49
N ALA A 77 8.98 17.14 -6.75
CA ALA A 77 10.07 17.77 -6.03
C ALA A 77 9.98 17.38 -4.55
N ASP A 78 11.12 17.06 -3.94
CA ASP A 78 11.20 16.92 -2.49
C ASP A 78 10.95 18.29 -1.85
N PRO A 79 9.94 18.44 -0.96
CA PRO A 79 9.65 19.71 -0.31
C PRO A 79 10.77 20.21 0.61
N ALA A 80 11.63 19.32 1.11
CA ALA A 80 12.72 19.70 2.01
C ALA A 80 13.94 20.22 1.26
N THR A 81 14.31 19.55 0.16
CA THR A 81 15.55 19.84 -0.58
C THR A 81 15.31 20.57 -1.90
N GLY A 82 14.08 20.59 -2.40
CA GLY A 82 13.73 21.07 -3.73
C GLY A 82 14.19 20.14 -4.86
N THR A 83 14.82 19.01 -4.54
CA THR A 83 15.40 18.11 -5.54
C THR A 83 14.31 17.43 -6.35
N GLY A 84 14.44 17.47 -7.67
CA GLY A 84 13.55 16.75 -8.58
C GLY A 84 13.82 15.25 -8.53
N HIS A 85 12.74 14.47 -8.51
CA HIS A 85 12.79 13.01 -8.57
C HIS A 85 11.85 12.52 -9.66
N ASP A 86 12.29 11.53 -10.42
CA ASP A 86 11.54 10.83 -11.44
C ASP A 86 11.62 9.32 -11.23
N THR A 87 10.52 8.61 -11.50
CA THR A 87 10.48 7.15 -11.44
C THR A 87 9.31 6.60 -12.23
N THR A 88 9.37 5.33 -12.60
CA THR A 88 8.24 4.57 -13.17
C THR A 88 7.62 3.62 -12.15
N ASP A 89 8.23 3.47 -10.96
CA ASP A 89 7.72 2.59 -9.90
C ASP A 89 6.86 3.36 -8.89
N PRO A 90 5.55 3.05 -8.76
CA PRO A 90 4.71 3.67 -7.74
C PRO A 90 5.16 3.37 -6.30
N ALA A 91 5.88 2.27 -6.05
CA ALA A 91 6.42 1.97 -4.73
C ALA A 91 7.56 2.93 -4.34
N GLU A 92 8.39 3.34 -5.30
CA GLU A 92 9.42 4.34 -5.05
C GLU A 92 8.82 5.72 -4.73
N VAL A 93 7.78 6.15 -5.46
CA VAL A 93 7.02 7.38 -5.15
C VAL A 93 6.54 7.35 -3.69
N ARG A 94 5.93 6.24 -3.27
CA ARG A 94 5.46 6.04 -1.89
C ARG A 94 6.60 6.18 -0.89
N ASP A 95 7.72 5.50 -1.12
CA ASP A 95 8.81 5.42 -0.15
C ASP A 95 9.53 6.76 0.00
N ARG A 96 9.74 7.47 -1.10
CA ARG A 96 10.35 8.80 -1.13
C ARG A 96 9.45 9.87 -0.51
N LEU A 97 8.13 9.78 -0.73
CA LEU A 97 7.17 10.67 -0.08
C LEU A 97 6.91 10.32 1.40
N GLY A 98 7.55 9.28 1.94
CA GLY A 98 7.33 8.84 3.31
C GLY A 98 5.91 8.34 3.57
N VAL A 99 5.18 7.94 2.52
CA VAL A 99 3.82 7.40 2.62
C VAL A 99 3.89 5.96 3.12
N ARG A 100 4.24 5.80 4.39
CA ARG A 100 4.28 4.51 5.07
C ARG A 100 3.06 4.41 5.96
N VAL A 101 2.42 3.24 5.96
CA VAL A 101 1.49 2.90 7.03
C VAL A 101 2.31 2.95 8.32
N ARG A 102 2.09 3.97 9.17
CA ARG A 102 2.53 3.91 10.57
C ARG A 102 1.92 2.62 11.12
N ARG A 103 2.74 1.58 11.29
CA ARG A 103 2.32 0.28 11.81
C ARG A 103 2.75 0.22 13.27
N PRO A 104 2.04 0.85 14.22
CA PRO A 104 2.35 0.67 15.66
C PRO A 104 2.25 -0.81 16.09
N TRP A 105 1.52 -1.61 15.32
CA TRP A 105 1.38 -3.05 15.49
C TRP A 105 2.49 -3.88 14.85
N ARG A 106 3.44 -3.29 14.10
CA ARG A 106 4.64 -4.03 13.67
C ARG A 106 5.53 -4.27 14.87
N ASP A 107 5.63 -3.33 15.79
CA ASP A 107 6.33 -3.56 17.06
C ASP A 107 5.60 -4.64 17.87
N ALA A 108 4.28 -4.59 17.96
CA ALA A 108 3.51 -5.65 18.63
C ALA A 108 3.65 -7.04 17.95
N GLY A 109 3.67 -7.10 16.62
CA GLY A 109 3.83 -8.35 15.86
C GLY A 109 5.27 -8.88 15.88
N THR A 110 6.27 -8.01 15.82
CA THR A 110 7.68 -8.38 15.99
C THR A 110 7.95 -8.79 17.43
N VAL A 111 7.41 -8.09 18.43
CA VAL A 111 7.45 -8.49 19.84
C VAL A 111 6.74 -9.82 20.04
N ALA A 112 5.56 -10.04 19.44
CA ALA A 112 4.89 -11.34 19.49
C ALA A 112 5.70 -12.46 18.83
N LEU A 113 6.34 -12.20 17.69
CA LEU A 113 7.24 -13.16 17.02
C LEU A 113 8.52 -13.42 17.83
N LEU A 114 9.07 -12.40 18.49
CA LEU A 114 10.22 -12.54 19.38
C LEU A 114 9.85 -13.34 20.64
N VAL A 115 8.68 -13.09 21.22
CA VAL A 115 8.13 -13.87 22.35
C VAL A 115 7.87 -15.31 21.94
N LEU A 116 7.29 -15.55 20.76
CA LEU A 116 7.10 -16.89 20.20
C LEU A 116 8.43 -17.58 19.88
N GLY A 117 9.41 -16.86 19.36
CA GLY A 117 10.75 -17.35 19.09
C GLY A 117 11.48 -17.74 20.38
N ALA A 118 11.38 -16.91 21.42
CA ALA A 118 11.92 -17.22 22.75
C ALA A 118 11.24 -18.45 23.38
N ALA A 119 9.91 -18.57 23.24
CA ALA A 119 9.17 -19.74 23.69
C ALA A 119 9.55 -21.02 22.92
N ALA A 120 9.77 -20.92 21.61
CA ALA A 120 10.25 -22.03 20.78
C ALA A 120 11.66 -22.47 21.18
N LEU A 121 12.56 -21.51 21.45
CA LEU A 121 13.92 -21.77 21.92
C LEU A 121 13.91 -22.45 23.30
N ALA A 122 13.07 -21.98 24.22
CA ALA A 122 12.88 -22.61 25.52
C ALA A 122 12.35 -24.06 25.38
N GLY A 123 11.38 -24.28 24.48
CA GLY A 123 10.87 -25.63 24.17
C GLY A 123 11.93 -26.55 23.53
N ALA A 124 12.76 -26.01 22.64
CA ALA A 124 13.86 -26.76 22.03
C ALA A 124 14.95 -27.14 23.05
N VAL A 125 15.30 -26.24 23.97
CA VAL A 125 16.22 -26.51 25.08
C VAL A 125 15.66 -27.63 25.98
N ALA A 126 14.35 -27.61 26.26
CA ALA A 126 13.68 -28.66 27.03
C ALA A 126 13.71 -30.04 26.35
N LEU A 127 13.72 -30.10 25.01
CA LEU A 127 13.83 -31.34 24.22
C LEU A 127 15.25 -31.93 24.20
N VAL A 128 16.28 -31.07 24.21
CA VAL A 128 17.68 -31.49 24.13
C VAL A 128 18.25 -31.87 25.50
N ALA A 129 17.76 -31.27 26.58
CA ALA A 129 18.19 -31.59 27.94
C ALA A 129 17.77 -33.02 28.36
N PRO A 130 18.72 -33.96 28.56
CA PRO A 130 18.41 -35.38 28.78
C PRO A 130 17.67 -35.68 30.09
N GLY A 131 17.59 -34.73 31.03
CA GLY A 131 16.87 -34.87 32.30
C GLY A 131 15.34 -34.73 32.22
N LEU A 132 14.77 -34.33 31.07
CA LEU A 132 13.33 -34.04 30.92
C LEU A 132 12.55 -35.13 30.15
N ARG A 133 13.17 -36.28 29.87
CA ARG A 133 12.61 -37.35 29.02
C ARG A 133 11.68 -38.34 29.74
N HIS A 134 10.97 -37.91 30.79
CA HIS A 134 9.87 -38.72 31.34
C HIS A 134 8.63 -38.51 30.46
N GLU A 135 7.89 -39.57 30.14
CA GLU A 135 6.75 -39.53 29.19
C GLU A 135 5.68 -38.48 29.52
N GLU A 136 5.57 -38.07 30.80
CA GLU A 136 4.71 -36.98 31.26
C GLU A 136 5.05 -35.61 30.62
N TYR A 137 6.27 -35.39 30.15
CA TYR A 137 6.73 -34.12 29.56
C TYR A 137 6.52 -34.03 28.03
N LEU A 138 6.06 -35.09 27.36
CA LEU A 138 5.79 -35.05 25.91
C LEU A 138 4.47 -34.33 25.55
N HIS A 139 3.47 -34.36 26.45
CA HIS A 139 2.21 -33.63 26.29
C HIS A 139 2.37 -32.09 26.24
N PRO A 140 3.14 -31.44 27.13
CA PRO A 140 3.35 -29.99 27.07
C PRO A 140 4.12 -29.54 25.82
N LEU A 141 5.03 -30.37 25.30
CA LEU A 141 5.77 -30.06 24.07
C LEU A 141 4.89 -30.15 22.82
N ARG A 142 4.03 -31.16 22.73
CA ARG A 142 3.05 -31.27 21.62
C ARG A 142 2.04 -30.13 21.65
N THR A 143 1.53 -29.77 22.83
CA THR A 143 0.61 -28.63 22.98
C THR A 143 1.29 -27.30 22.64
N ALA A 144 2.55 -27.10 23.02
CA ALA A 144 3.33 -25.93 22.62
C ALA A 144 3.53 -25.85 21.09
N ALA A 145 3.85 -26.98 20.43
CA ALA A 145 4.00 -27.02 18.97
C ALA A 145 2.69 -26.68 18.25
N VAL A 146 1.56 -27.24 18.71
CA VAL A 146 0.22 -26.92 18.17
C VAL A 146 -0.13 -25.45 18.38
N ALA A 147 0.14 -24.90 19.57
CA ALA A 147 -0.08 -23.49 19.86
C ALA A 147 0.75 -22.57 18.94
N LEU A 148 1.99 -22.96 18.61
CA LEU A 148 2.88 -22.23 17.70
C LEU A 148 2.34 -22.21 16.26
N VAL A 149 1.86 -23.35 15.77
CA VAL A 149 1.24 -23.45 14.43
C VAL A 149 -0.03 -22.60 14.37
N LEU A 150 -0.89 -22.67 15.40
CA LEU A 150 -2.11 -21.87 15.47
C LEU A 150 -1.81 -20.36 15.55
N ALA A 151 -0.80 -19.96 16.33
CA ALA A 151 -0.36 -18.57 16.40
C ALA A 151 0.21 -18.06 15.06
N GLY A 152 1.03 -18.89 14.39
CA GLY A 152 1.55 -18.58 13.05
C GLY A 152 0.44 -18.42 12.01
N ALA A 153 -0.54 -19.34 12.00
CA ALA A 153 -1.71 -19.28 11.13
C ALA A 153 -2.58 -18.04 11.42
N GLY A 154 -2.77 -17.69 12.70
CA GLY A 154 -3.47 -16.48 13.11
C GLY A 154 -2.80 -15.20 12.61
N CYS A 155 -1.46 -15.11 12.74
CA CYS A 155 -0.69 -13.99 12.20
C CYS A 155 -0.81 -13.86 10.67
N LEU A 156 -0.75 -14.98 9.95
CA LEU A 156 -0.94 -15.01 8.49
C LEU A 156 -2.35 -14.54 8.10
N ALA A 157 -3.39 -15.03 8.79
CA ALA A 157 -4.77 -14.64 8.54
C ALA A 157 -4.97 -13.13 8.74
N VAL A 158 -4.40 -12.55 9.80
CA VAL A 158 -4.45 -11.10 10.05
C VAL A 158 -3.72 -10.32 8.96
N ALA A 159 -2.56 -10.80 8.50
CA ALA A 159 -1.83 -10.17 7.40
C ALA A 159 -2.64 -10.18 6.10
N LEU A 160 -3.27 -11.31 5.76
CA LEU A 160 -4.12 -11.46 4.58
C LEU A 160 -5.37 -10.56 4.66
N LEU A 161 -6.04 -10.50 5.82
CA LEU A 161 -7.19 -9.63 6.03
C LEU A 161 -6.82 -8.15 5.85
N ARG A 162 -5.62 -7.74 6.27
CA ARG A 162 -5.13 -6.36 6.08
C ARG A 162 -4.85 -6.05 4.62
N VAL A 163 -4.24 -6.98 3.89
CA VAL A 163 -4.03 -6.83 2.44
C VAL A 163 -5.38 -6.72 1.74
N ARG A 164 -6.34 -7.60 2.07
CA ARG A 164 -7.69 -7.55 1.49
C ARG A 164 -8.42 -6.24 1.78
N ARG A 165 -8.38 -5.76 3.03
CA ARG A 165 -8.95 -4.45 3.39
C ARG A 165 -8.31 -3.33 2.60
N ARG A 166 -6.97 -3.31 2.49
CA ARG A 166 -6.25 -2.32 1.70
C ARG A 166 -6.67 -2.35 0.23
N VAL A 167 -6.69 -3.53 -0.39
CA VAL A 167 -7.08 -3.67 -1.80
C VAL A 167 -8.52 -3.19 -2.01
N ARG A 168 -9.41 -3.48 -1.05
CA ARG A 168 -10.78 -2.97 -1.08
C ARG A 168 -10.84 -1.45 -0.98
N ASP A 169 -10.13 -0.84 -0.03
CA ASP A 169 -10.10 0.62 0.12
C ASP A 169 -9.52 1.31 -1.13
N GLN A 170 -8.48 0.71 -1.73
CA GLN A 170 -7.90 1.17 -2.98
C GLN A 170 -8.91 1.13 -4.13
N ARG A 171 -9.65 0.01 -4.28
CA ARG A 171 -10.70 -0.13 -5.29
C ARG A 171 -11.83 0.87 -5.07
N GLU A 172 -12.36 0.98 -3.84
CA GLU A 172 -13.44 1.90 -3.51
C GLU A 172 -13.05 3.37 -3.76
N PHE A 173 -11.80 3.73 -3.47
CA PHE A 173 -11.27 5.05 -3.77
C PHE A 173 -11.07 5.28 -5.27
N ALA A 174 -10.50 4.31 -5.99
CA ALA A 174 -10.35 4.37 -7.44
C ALA A 174 -11.70 4.54 -8.15
N VAL A 175 -12.74 3.83 -7.70
CA VAL A 175 -14.11 3.96 -8.21
C VAL A 175 -14.67 5.36 -7.94
N ARG A 176 -14.41 5.93 -6.76
CA ARG A 176 -14.89 7.26 -6.36
C ARG A 176 -14.27 8.38 -7.20
N ILE A 177 -12.99 8.26 -7.54
CA ILE A 177 -12.24 9.29 -8.29
C ILE A 177 -12.28 9.06 -9.81
N GLY A 178 -12.30 7.80 -10.25
CA GLY A 178 -12.33 7.39 -11.65
C GLY A 178 -13.64 7.73 -12.37
N GLY A 179 -14.76 7.84 -11.64
CA GLY A 179 -16.08 8.10 -12.22
C GLY A 179 -16.75 6.85 -12.82
N ALA A 180 -17.86 7.03 -13.54
CA ALA A 180 -18.78 5.96 -13.97
C ALA A 180 -18.11 4.76 -14.67
N ARG A 181 -17.10 4.97 -15.53
CA ARG A 181 -16.37 3.89 -16.21
C ARG A 181 -15.60 2.95 -15.27
N ALA A 182 -15.09 3.48 -14.16
CA ALA A 182 -14.42 2.66 -13.14
C ALA A 182 -15.43 1.85 -12.30
N ARG A 183 -16.68 2.32 -12.18
CA ARG A 183 -17.78 1.54 -11.57
C ARG A 183 -18.16 0.34 -12.42
N GLU A 184 -18.24 0.52 -13.74
CA GLU A 184 -18.58 -0.57 -14.67
C GLU A 184 -17.50 -1.68 -14.67
N GLN A 185 -16.22 -1.32 -14.68
CA GLN A 185 -15.12 -2.29 -14.61
C GLN A 185 -15.03 -3.00 -13.25
N ALA A 186 -15.37 -2.32 -12.15
CA ALA A 186 -15.39 -2.92 -10.82
C ALA A 186 -16.61 -3.83 -10.56
N LEU A 187 -17.70 -3.69 -11.33
CA LEU A 187 -18.87 -4.57 -11.28
C LEU A 187 -18.73 -5.80 -12.18
N ALA A 188 -17.83 -5.76 -13.16
CA ALA A 188 -17.57 -6.84 -14.11
C ALA A 188 -16.49 -7.85 -13.66
N ALA A 189 -15.81 -7.60 -12.53
CA ALA A 189 -14.70 -8.39 -11.99
C ALA A 189 -14.99 -8.94 -10.59
#